data_AF-A0A967WKT1-F1
#
_entry.id   AF-A0A967WKT1-F1
#
_cell.length_a   1.000
_cell.length_b   1.000
_cell.length_c   1.000
_cell.angle_alpha   90.00
_cell.angle_beta   90.00
_cell.angle_gamma   90.00
#
_symmetry.space_group_name_H-M   'P 1'
#
loop_
_entity.id
_entity.type
_entity.pdbx_description
1 polymer ?
#
loop_
_entity_poly.entity_id
_entity_poly.type
_entity_poly.pdbx_seq_one_letter_code
_entity_poly.pdbx_strand_id
1 'polypeptide(L)'
;MNHKYGFHVNRTGNDVLDAIKRIRPRVIKALDHDVGFWTRVRSMIPDVFLIGRVAVPGTVQSRFEQDPGGTGRSLAQSMLSLEANRTTVKGRLLFDAWESFNEAVPGHASPETKRKYDAFQVAFAAPIKQAGFEPIAMNFGTGNMLGDDFLAHFSGTLETYTYLGFHEYDWPDIWRLH
;
A
#
# COMPACT_ATOMS: atom_id res chain seq x y z
N MET A 1 -17.67 -20.69 6.89
CA MET A 1 -16.71 -20.12 7.87
C MET A 1 -16.32 -18.74 7.39
N ASN A 2 -16.56 -17.69 8.17
CA ASN A 2 -15.95 -16.39 7.92
C ASN A 2 -14.52 -16.45 8.45
N HIS A 3 -13.56 -16.71 7.56
CA HIS A 3 -12.15 -16.66 7.92
C HIS A 3 -11.68 -15.21 7.96
N LYS A 4 -10.84 -14.85 8.94
CA LYS A 4 -10.27 -13.50 9.08
C LYS A 4 -9.09 -13.24 8.10
N TYR A 5 -8.86 -14.11 7.13
CA TYR A 5 -7.70 -14.05 6.25
C TYR A 5 -7.86 -12.95 5.18
N GLY A 6 -6.77 -12.24 4.94
CA GLY A 6 -6.55 -11.41 3.75
C GLY A 6 -5.53 -12.05 2.83
N PHE A 7 -5.55 -11.69 1.55
CA PHE A 7 -4.60 -12.22 0.56
C PHE A 7 -3.60 -11.16 0.12
N HIS A 8 -2.35 -11.58 -0.06
CA HIS A 8 -1.35 -10.84 -0.82
C HIS A 8 -1.19 -11.53 -2.19
N VAL A 9 -1.51 -10.84 -3.28
CA VAL A 9 -1.60 -11.39 -4.63
C VAL A 9 -0.57 -10.71 -5.53
N ASN A 10 0.47 -11.47 -5.89
CA ASN A 10 1.56 -10.99 -6.74
C ASN A 10 1.24 -11.04 -8.24
N ARG A 11 0.32 -11.92 -8.65
CA ARG A 11 -0.08 -12.12 -10.03
C ARG A 11 -1.54 -12.50 -10.14
N THR A 12 -2.14 -12.24 -11.29
CA THR A 12 -3.45 -12.79 -11.64
C THR A 12 -3.35 -14.20 -12.24
N GLY A 13 -4.47 -14.93 -12.30
CA GLY A 13 -4.51 -16.30 -12.82
C GLY A 13 -5.74 -17.08 -12.35
N ASN A 14 -6.11 -18.14 -13.08
CA ASN A 14 -7.31 -18.93 -12.75
C ASN A 14 -7.21 -19.60 -11.38
N ASP A 15 -6.03 -20.08 -11.01
CA ASP A 15 -5.74 -20.67 -9.70
C ASP A 15 -5.93 -19.66 -8.55
N VAL A 16 -5.49 -18.41 -8.76
CA VAL A 16 -5.69 -17.31 -7.82
C VAL A 16 -7.18 -16.96 -7.71
N LEU A 17 -7.90 -16.88 -8.84
CA LEU A 17 -9.33 -16.61 -8.86
C LEU A 17 -10.12 -17.69 -8.11
N ASP A 18 -9.76 -18.96 -8.30
CA ASP A 18 -10.39 -20.10 -7.62
C ASP A 18 -10.15 -20.06 -6.11
N ALA A 19 -8.92 -19.69 -5.68
CA ALA A 19 -8.60 -19.49 -4.27
C ALA A 19 -9.43 -18.34 -3.65
N ILE A 20 -9.52 -17.19 -4.34
CA ILE A 20 -10.34 -16.05 -3.91
C ILE A 20 -11.81 -16.44 -3.83
N LYS A 21 -12.32 -17.16 -4.82
CA LYS A 21 -13.72 -17.64 -4.88
C LYS A 21 -14.05 -18.55 -3.70
N ARG A 22 -13.13 -19.45 -3.34
CA ARG A 22 -13.32 -20.42 -2.25
C ARG A 22 -13.24 -19.77 -0.88
N ILE A 23 -12.23 -18.91 -0.66
CA ILE A 23 -11.94 -18.35 0.67
C ILE A 23 -12.73 -17.07 0.95
N ARG A 24 -13.05 -16.30 -0.09
CA ARG A 24 -13.74 -15.00 -0.04
C ARG A 24 -13.09 -14.04 0.98
N PRO A 25 -11.79 -13.72 0.82
CA PRO A 25 -11.08 -12.86 1.77
C PRO A 25 -11.73 -11.47 1.84
N ARG A 26 -11.67 -10.86 3.02
CA ARG A 26 -12.21 -9.50 3.24
C ARG A 26 -11.27 -8.41 2.73
N VAL A 27 -9.97 -8.70 2.69
CA VAL A 27 -8.93 -7.76 2.25
C VAL A 27 -8.03 -8.46 1.25
N ILE A 28 -7.71 -7.79 0.14
CA ILE A 28 -6.75 -8.28 -0.83
C ILE A 28 -5.78 -7.15 -1.16
N LYS A 29 -4.48 -7.42 -1.06
CA LYS A 29 -3.41 -6.60 -1.60
C LYS A 29 -2.97 -7.17 -2.94
N ALA A 30 -2.83 -6.33 -3.96
CA ALA A 30 -2.53 -6.73 -5.33
C ALA A 30 -1.34 -5.94 -5.90
N LEU A 31 -0.41 -6.63 -6.55
CA LEU A 31 0.70 -6.03 -7.30
C LEU A 31 0.46 -6.01 -8.82
N ASP A 32 -0.39 -6.92 -9.30
CA ASP A 32 -0.87 -6.95 -10.68
C ASP A 32 -2.21 -6.22 -10.72
N HIS A 33 -2.43 -5.38 -11.73
CA HIS A 33 -3.56 -4.46 -11.83
C HIS A 33 -4.48 -4.77 -13.03
N ASP A 34 -4.47 -6.02 -13.53
CA ASP A 34 -5.35 -6.46 -14.60
C ASP A 34 -6.84 -6.16 -14.30
N VAL A 35 -7.42 -5.26 -15.10
CA VAL A 35 -8.76 -4.74 -14.89
C VAL A 35 -9.82 -5.83 -15.02
N GLY A 36 -9.65 -6.76 -15.95
CA GLY A 36 -10.60 -7.84 -16.21
C GLY A 36 -10.71 -8.81 -15.03
N PHE A 37 -9.56 -9.22 -14.49
CA PHE A 37 -9.45 -10.09 -13.33
C PHE A 37 -10.07 -9.45 -12.09
N TRP A 38 -9.66 -8.23 -11.75
CA TRP A 38 -10.17 -7.57 -10.55
C TRP A 38 -11.64 -7.19 -10.67
N THR A 39 -12.13 -6.89 -11.87
CA THR A 39 -13.57 -6.68 -12.12
C THR A 39 -14.37 -7.94 -11.81
N ARG A 40 -13.87 -9.11 -12.20
CA ARG A 40 -14.49 -10.41 -11.84
C ARG A 40 -14.47 -10.64 -10.34
N VAL A 41 -13.35 -10.38 -9.67
CA VAL A 41 -13.23 -10.51 -8.20
C VAL A 41 -14.23 -9.58 -7.51
N ARG A 42 -14.23 -8.29 -7.84
CA ARG A 42 -15.14 -7.27 -7.29
C ARG A 42 -16.61 -7.62 -7.53
N SER A 43 -16.94 -8.15 -8.71
CA SER A 43 -18.31 -8.59 -9.02
C SER A 43 -18.76 -9.76 -8.12
N MET A 44 -17.82 -10.65 -7.78
CA MET A 44 -18.05 -11.84 -6.96
C MET A 44 -18.05 -11.55 -5.45
N ILE A 45 -17.24 -10.59 -5.01
CA ILE A 45 -17.08 -10.15 -3.62
C ILE A 45 -17.15 -8.61 -3.60
N PRO A 46 -18.36 -8.03 -3.70
CA PRO A 46 -18.53 -6.58 -3.85
C PRO A 46 -17.92 -5.74 -2.72
N ASP A 47 -17.87 -6.31 -1.52
CA ASP A 47 -17.41 -5.69 -0.28
C ASP A 47 -15.97 -6.05 0.10
N VAL A 48 -15.20 -6.68 -0.79
CA VAL A 48 -13.74 -6.86 -0.57
C VAL A 48 -13.05 -5.51 -0.43
N PHE A 49 -12.08 -5.35 0.44
CA PHE A 49 -11.21 -4.18 0.46
C PHE A 49 -9.97 -4.48 -0.40
N LEU A 50 -9.90 -3.91 -1.59
CA LEU A 50 -8.84 -4.15 -2.58
C LEU A 50 -7.81 -3.02 -2.55
N ILE A 51 -6.58 -3.39 -2.24
CA ILE A 51 -5.43 -2.52 -2.10
C ILE A 51 -4.50 -2.77 -3.27
N GLY A 52 -4.12 -1.71 -3.99
CA GLY A 52 -3.12 -1.77 -5.04
C GLY A 52 -1.73 -1.38 -4.53
N ARG A 53 -0.69 -1.96 -5.11
CA ARG A 53 0.70 -1.54 -4.91
C ARG A 53 1.48 -1.62 -6.22
N VAL A 54 2.07 -0.51 -6.64
CA VAL A 54 3.01 -0.50 -7.76
C VAL A 54 4.41 -0.83 -7.26
N ALA A 55 5.08 -1.81 -7.87
CA ALA A 55 6.47 -2.10 -7.58
C ALA A 55 7.37 -1.00 -8.15
N VAL A 56 8.06 -0.26 -7.28
CA VAL A 56 8.98 0.81 -7.66
C VAL A 56 10.41 0.39 -7.30
N PRO A 57 11.38 0.44 -8.25
CA PRO A 57 12.78 0.11 -7.96
C PRO A 57 13.37 1.00 -6.86
N GLY A 58 14.20 0.46 -5.98
CA GLY A 58 14.81 1.20 -4.86
C GLY A 58 15.58 2.45 -5.29
N THR A 59 16.23 2.42 -6.45
CA THR A 59 16.94 3.57 -7.06
C THR A 59 16.00 4.72 -7.44
N VAL A 60 14.72 4.44 -7.69
CA VAL A 60 13.70 5.46 -7.93
C VAL A 60 13.11 5.90 -6.60
N GLN A 61 12.93 4.99 -5.64
CA GLN A 61 12.41 5.33 -4.31
C GLN A 61 13.30 6.36 -3.62
N SER A 62 14.63 6.20 -3.64
CA SER A 62 15.58 7.10 -2.98
C SER A 62 15.53 8.56 -3.44
N ARG A 63 14.83 8.87 -4.54
CA ARG A 63 14.61 10.25 -5.02
C ARG A 63 13.81 11.10 -4.04
N PHE A 64 13.02 10.48 -3.14
CA PHE A 64 12.31 11.22 -2.10
C PHE A 64 13.26 12.04 -1.22
N GLU A 65 14.52 11.64 -1.06
CA GLU A 65 15.48 12.35 -0.21
C GLU A 65 15.89 13.72 -0.79
N GLN A 66 15.74 13.91 -2.10
CA GLN A 66 16.06 15.15 -2.80
C GLN A 66 14.86 16.08 -2.88
N ASP A 67 13.70 15.55 -3.25
CA ASP A 67 12.43 16.28 -3.31
C ASP A 67 11.28 15.39 -2.80
N PRO A 68 11.03 15.36 -1.48
CA PRO A 68 10.01 14.49 -0.91
C PRO A 68 8.62 14.82 -1.44
N GLY A 69 8.30 16.11 -1.50
CA GLY A 69 6.98 16.59 -1.91
C GLY A 69 6.70 16.32 -3.38
N GLY A 70 7.65 16.62 -4.26
CA GLY A 70 7.52 16.34 -5.70
C GLY A 70 7.49 14.84 -5.99
N THR A 71 8.34 14.05 -5.33
CA THR A 71 8.35 12.59 -5.51
C THR A 71 7.03 11.97 -5.05
N GLY A 72 6.46 12.40 -3.92
CA GLY A 72 5.17 11.92 -3.42
C GLY A 72 4.01 12.21 -4.38
N ARG A 73 3.91 13.45 -4.85
CA ARG A 73 2.88 13.85 -5.83
C ARG A 73 3.05 13.13 -7.16
N SER A 74 4.28 13.00 -7.65
CA SER A 74 4.58 12.34 -8.91
C SER A 74 4.18 10.85 -8.87
N LEU A 75 4.52 10.15 -7.78
CA LEU A 75 4.10 8.76 -7.59
C LEU A 75 2.57 8.64 -7.61
N ALA A 76 1.87 9.48 -6.84
CA ALA A 76 0.42 9.47 -6.79
C ALA A 76 -0.20 9.70 -8.17
N GLN A 77 0.31 10.67 -8.93
CA GLN A 77 -0.16 10.94 -10.30
C GLN A 77 0.08 9.75 -11.24
N SER A 78 1.25 9.11 -11.18
CA SER A 78 1.54 7.91 -11.97
C SER A 78 0.58 6.78 -11.64
N MET A 79 0.29 6.54 -10.36
CA MET A 79 -0.65 5.52 -9.93
C MET A 79 -2.08 5.85 -10.36
N LEU A 80 -2.54 7.08 -10.16
CA LEU A 80 -3.88 7.52 -10.58
C LEU A 80 -4.09 7.48 -12.11
N SER A 81 -3.01 7.44 -12.89
CA SER A 81 -3.08 7.29 -14.35
C SER A 81 -3.42 5.88 -14.82
N LEU A 82 -3.30 4.87 -13.94
CA LEU A 82 -3.61 3.47 -14.25
C LEU A 82 -5.08 3.29 -14.65
N GLU A 83 -5.34 2.43 -15.63
CA GLU A 83 -6.70 2.11 -16.10
C GLU A 83 -7.60 1.63 -14.97
N ALA A 84 -7.05 0.83 -14.04
CA ALA A 84 -7.74 0.33 -12.87
C ALA A 84 -8.40 1.43 -12.00
N ASN A 85 -7.85 2.65 -12.00
CA ASN A 85 -8.39 3.78 -11.23
C ASN A 85 -9.53 4.52 -11.95
N ARG A 86 -9.81 4.17 -13.20
CA ARG A 86 -10.94 4.67 -14.00
C ARG A 86 -12.08 3.67 -14.10
N THR A 87 -11.84 2.42 -13.69
CA THR A 87 -12.84 1.36 -13.73
C THR A 87 -13.74 1.40 -12.50
N THR A 88 -15.04 1.25 -12.72
CA THR A 88 -16.02 1.05 -11.66
C THR A 88 -16.80 -0.24 -11.87
N VAL A 89 -17.19 -0.87 -10.77
CA VAL A 89 -18.05 -2.06 -10.77
C VAL A 89 -19.23 -1.76 -9.87
N LYS A 90 -20.43 -1.72 -10.47
CA LYS A 90 -21.69 -1.39 -9.76
C LYS A 90 -21.60 -0.05 -8.99
N GLY A 91 -20.96 0.96 -9.61
CA GLY A 91 -20.84 2.30 -9.03
C GLY A 91 -19.73 2.48 -7.97
N ARG A 92 -18.95 1.44 -7.66
CA ARG A 92 -17.77 1.52 -6.79
C ARG A 92 -16.49 1.49 -7.62
N LEU A 93 -15.48 2.26 -7.22
CA LEU A 93 -14.12 2.16 -7.78
C LEU A 93 -13.61 0.71 -7.68
N LEU A 94 -12.80 0.30 -8.67
CA LEU A 94 -12.28 -1.06 -8.71
C LEU A 94 -11.36 -1.36 -7.52
N PHE A 95 -10.49 -0.41 -7.19
CA PHE A 95 -9.61 -0.43 -6.01
C PHE A 95 -10.14 0.54 -4.95
N ASP A 96 -9.86 0.22 -3.68
CA ASP A 96 -10.27 1.03 -2.54
C ASP A 96 -9.11 1.86 -1.98
N ALA A 97 -7.89 1.35 -2.12
CA ALA A 97 -6.71 1.93 -1.50
C ALA A 97 -5.43 1.69 -2.29
N TRP A 98 -4.41 2.51 -2.01
CA TRP A 98 -3.11 2.45 -2.65
C TRP A 98 -1.97 2.60 -1.65
N GLU A 99 -1.00 1.69 -1.72
CA GLU A 99 0.24 1.77 -0.96
C GLU A 99 1.27 2.65 -1.65
N SER A 100 2.05 3.39 -0.84
CA SER A 100 3.25 4.08 -1.31
C SER A 100 4.43 3.09 -1.49
N PHE A 101 5.67 3.60 -1.41
CA PHE A 101 6.87 2.79 -1.49
C PHE A 101 6.94 1.67 -0.44
N ASN A 102 7.57 0.56 -0.82
CA ASN A 102 7.80 -0.61 0.02
C ASN A 102 9.15 -0.50 0.72
N GLU A 103 9.15 -0.46 2.05
CA GLU A 103 10.37 -0.53 2.88
C GLU A 103 11.43 0.50 2.49
N ALA A 104 11.00 1.70 2.10
CA ALA A 104 11.88 2.73 1.54
C ALA A 104 12.90 3.31 2.54
N VAL A 105 12.64 3.18 3.85
CA VAL A 105 13.46 3.75 4.91
C VAL A 105 13.85 2.68 5.91
N PRO A 106 15.14 2.36 6.05
CA PRO A 106 15.61 1.43 7.08
C PRO A 106 15.54 2.06 8.47
N GLY A 107 15.43 1.23 9.51
CA GLY A 107 15.36 1.66 10.91
C GLY A 107 16.47 2.58 11.38
N HIS A 108 17.68 2.30 10.94
CA HIS A 108 18.89 3.05 11.26
C HIS A 108 19.08 4.30 10.39
N ALA A 109 18.11 4.66 9.54
CA ALA A 109 18.17 5.90 8.77
C ALA A 109 18.23 7.12 9.71
N SER A 110 18.84 8.19 9.22
CA SER A 110 18.93 9.44 9.98
C SER A 110 17.54 10.02 10.29
N PRO A 111 17.36 10.77 11.39
CA PRO A 111 16.12 11.51 11.65
C PRO A 111 15.71 12.44 10.50
N GLU A 112 16.68 13.00 9.77
CA GLU A 112 16.41 13.81 8.58
C GLU A 112 15.77 12.98 7.46
N THR A 113 16.34 11.81 7.15
CA THR A 113 15.79 10.88 6.15
C THR A 113 14.37 10.44 6.54
N LYS A 114 14.14 10.12 7.81
CA LYS A 114 12.81 9.74 8.32
C LYS A 114 11.79 10.89 8.13
N ARG A 115 12.14 12.13 8.51
CA ARG A 115 11.29 13.31 8.30
C ARG A 115 11.05 13.65 6.82
N LYS A 116 12.03 13.43 5.95
CA LYS A 116 11.84 13.56 4.50
C LYS A 116 10.83 12.53 4.01
N TYR A 117 10.92 11.29 4.46
CA TYR A 117 9.96 10.26 4.07
C TYR A 117 8.55 10.55 4.59
N ASP A 118 8.42 11.15 5.79
CA ASP A 118 7.15 11.66 6.29
C ASP A 118 6.54 12.70 5.35
N ALA A 119 7.31 13.71 4.94
CA ALA A 119 6.86 14.72 3.98
C ALA A 119 6.48 14.12 2.62
N PHE A 120 7.20 13.11 2.16
CA PHE A 120 6.85 12.33 0.96
C PHE A 120 5.49 11.63 1.12
N GLN A 121 5.24 10.97 2.26
CA GLN A 121 3.98 10.28 2.51
C GLN A 121 2.81 11.26 2.57
N VAL A 122 2.96 12.40 3.24
CA VAL A 122 1.92 13.44 3.26
C VAL A 122 1.60 13.94 1.84
N ALA A 123 2.65 14.18 1.02
CA ALA A 123 2.48 14.64 -0.35
C ALA A 123 1.87 13.59 -1.29
N PHE A 124 2.12 12.31 -1.05
CA PHE A 124 1.49 11.19 -1.76
C PHE A 124 0.01 11.05 -1.40
N ALA A 125 -0.34 11.19 -0.13
CA ALA A 125 -1.70 10.97 0.35
C ALA A 125 -2.73 11.95 -0.22
N ALA A 126 -2.35 13.22 -0.38
CA ALA A 126 -3.31 14.25 -0.74
C ALA A 126 -4.00 14.01 -2.10
N PRO A 127 -3.27 13.73 -3.22
CA PRO A 127 -3.92 13.40 -4.49
C PRO A 127 -4.72 12.09 -4.45
N ILE A 128 -4.25 11.08 -3.72
CA ILE A 128 -4.93 9.78 -3.59
C ILE A 128 -6.30 9.95 -2.92
N LYS A 129 -6.36 10.68 -1.82
CA LYS A 129 -7.61 11.03 -1.13
C LYS A 129 -8.55 11.87 -1.99
N GLN A 130 -8.01 12.88 -2.68
CA GLN A 130 -8.80 13.71 -3.60
C GLN A 130 -9.44 12.89 -4.73
N ALA A 131 -8.78 11.82 -5.17
CA ALA A 131 -9.31 10.90 -6.16
C ALA A 131 -10.29 9.85 -5.59
N GLY A 132 -10.58 9.88 -4.28
CA GLY A 132 -11.56 9.00 -3.63
C GLY A 132 -11.00 7.66 -3.17
N PHE A 133 -9.68 7.50 -3.10
CA PHE A 133 -9.02 6.30 -2.59
C PHE A 133 -8.42 6.55 -1.20
N GLU A 134 -8.21 5.47 -0.45
CA GLU A 134 -7.47 5.51 0.81
C GLU A 134 -5.96 5.32 0.57
N PRO A 135 -5.09 6.23 1.02
CA PRO A 135 -3.66 6.00 0.97
C PRO A 135 -3.24 5.09 2.15
N ILE A 136 -2.24 4.23 1.92
CA ILE A 136 -1.66 3.35 2.95
C ILE A 136 -0.18 3.69 3.16
N ALA A 137 0.13 4.05 4.39
CA ALA A 137 1.43 4.55 4.82
C ALA A 137 2.41 3.44 5.22
N MET A 138 3.67 3.84 5.41
CA MET A 138 4.79 3.06 5.97
C MET A 138 5.24 1.89 5.09
N ASN A 139 4.42 0.85 4.96
CA ASN A 139 4.75 -0.41 4.28
C ASN A 139 6.12 -0.95 4.70
N PHE A 140 6.39 -0.92 6.01
CA PHE A 140 7.66 -1.32 6.61
C PHE A 140 7.64 -2.77 7.08
N GLY A 141 8.81 -3.41 7.12
CA GLY A 141 8.98 -4.64 7.89
C GLY A 141 8.66 -4.40 9.37
N THR A 142 8.05 -5.37 10.04
CA THR A 142 7.84 -5.35 11.48
C THR A 142 9.17 -5.17 12.20
N GLY A 143 9.16 -4.29 13.21
CA GLY A 143 10.32 -3.82 13.97
C GLY A 143 11.48 -3.20 13.18
N ASN A 144 11.22 -2.76 11.95
CA ASN A 144 12.10 -1.81 11.27
C ASN A 144 12.29 -0.53 12.10
N MET A 145 11.33 -0.10 12.91
CA MET A 145 11.41 1.13 13.73
C MET A 145 10.92 0.86 15.15
N LEU A 146 11.46 1.59 16.13
CA LEU A 146 10.92 1.60 17.49
C LEU A 146 9.62 2.41 17.56
N GLY A 147 8.79 2.17 18.59
CA GLY A 147 7.55 2.92 18.80
C GLY A 147 7.75 4.44 18.82
N ASP A 148 8.78 4.90 19.53
CA ASP A 148 9.10 6.32 19.67
C ASP A 148 9.58 6.96 18.35
N ASP A 149 10.19 6.19 17.44
CA ASP A 149 10.58 6.69 16.12
C ASP A 149 9.36 7.14 15.32
N PHE A 150 8.25 6.40 15.40
CA PHE A 150 7.01 6.75 14.70
C PHE A 150 6.48 8.10 15.16
N LEU A 151 6.40 8.30 16.48
CA LEU A 151 5.89 9.54 17.06
C LEU A 151 6.84 10.72 16.81
N ALA A 152 8.16 10.49 16.83
CA ALA A 152 9.15 11.54 16.67
C ALA A 152 9.37 11.99 15.23
N HIS A 153 9.13 11.11 14.24
CA HIS A 153 9.57 11.34 12.87
C HIS A 153 8.50 11.21 11.80
N PHE A 154 7.33 10.63 12.13
CA PHE A 154 6.26 10.36 11.18
C PHE A 154 4.93 11.01 11.58
N SER A 155 4.96 12.15 12.27
CA SER A 155 3.76 12.82 12.75
C SER A 155 2.81 13.22 11.62
N GLY A 156 3.33 13.74 10.50
CA GLY A 156 2.49 14.13 9.36
C GLY A 156 1.77 12.92 8.76
N THR A 157 2.46 11.78 8.66
CA THR A 157 1.90 10.49 8.25
C THR A 157 0.82 10.03 9.21
N LEU A 158 1.08 10.04 10.52
CA LEU A 158 0.11 9.59 11.53
C LEU A 158 -1.14 10.48 11.58
N GLU A 159 -1.01 11.78 11.33
CA GLU A 159 -2.14 12.71 11.23
C GLU A 159 -2.92 12.54 9.92
N THR A 160 -2.22 12.18 8.84
CA THR A 160 -2.80 12.12 7.49
C THR A 160 -3.45 10.78 7.19
N TYR A 161 -2.94 9.65 7.68
CA TYR A 161 -3.34 8.33 7.20
C TYR A 161 -4.33 7.62 8.13
N THR A 162 -5.34 6.99 7.55
CA THR A 162 -6.25 6.07 8.25
C THR A 162 -5.65 4.67 8.41
N TYR A 163 -4.83 4.26 7.43
CA TYR A 163 -4.28 2.91 7.33
C TYR A 163 -2.75 2.92 7.28
N LEU A 164 -2.14 2.05 8.09
CA LEU A 164 -0.70 1.82 8.14
C LEU A 164 -0.41 0.37 7.69
N GLY A 165 0.56 0.20 6.79
CA GLY A 165 0.98 -1.10 6.29
C GLY A 165 2.26 -1.60 6.98
N PHE A 166 2.25 -2.87 7.40
CA PHE A 166 3.41 -3.56 7.97
C PHE A 166 3.57 -4.95 7.37
N HIS A 167 4.81 -5.41 7.21
CA HIS A 167 5.15 -6.73 6.69
C HIS A 167 5.84 -7.56 7.77
N GLU A 168 5.28 -8.73 8.09
CA GLU A 168 5.91 -9.72 8.95
C GLU A 168 6.44 -10.86 8.08
N TYR A 169 7.74 -11.13 8.16
CA TYR A 169 8.40 -12.15 7.35
C TYR A 169 8.93 -13.33 8.16
N ASP A 170 9.04 -13.17 9.48
CA ASP A 170 9.77 -14.08 10.34
C ASP A 170 8.83 -14.86 11.27
N TRP A 171 7.52 -14.84 11.03
CA TRP A 171 6.62 -15.73 11.76
C TRP A 171 6.95 -17.21 11.51
N PRO A 172 6.99 -18.09 12.53
CA PRO A 172 6.64 -17.83 13.94
C PRO A 172 7.81 -17.46 14.86
N ASP A 173 9.04 -17.41 14.35
CA ASP A 173 10.25 -17.40 15.17
C ASP A 173 10.85 -15.99 15.40
N ILE A 174 10.40 -15.00 14.63
CA ILE A 174 10.67 -13.55 14.75
C ILE A 174 12.17 -13.25 14.78
N TRP A 175 12.97 -14.01 14.03
CA TRP A 175 14.43 -13.97 14.13
C TRP A 175 15.10 -12.68 13.67
N ARG A 176 14.45 -11.72 12.99
CA ARG A 176 15.12 -10.48 12.53
C ARG A 176 14.76 -9.23 13.31
N LEU A 177 13.98 -9.34 14.38
CA LEU A 177 13.80 -8.24 15.32
C LEU A 177 15.03 -8.16 16.24
N HIS A 178 15.99 -7.29 15.91
CA HIS A 178 17.17 -6.97 16.73
C HIS A 178 17.35 -5.47 16.85
#